data_AF-A0A532AFN2-F1
#
_entry.id   AF-A0A532AFN2-F1
#
_cell.length_a   1.000
_cell.length_b   1.000
_cell.length_c   1.000
_cell.angle_alpha   90.00
_cell.angle_beta   90.00
_cell.angle_gamma   90.00
#
_symmetry.space_group_name_H-M   'P 1'
#
loop_
_entity.id
_entity.type
_entity.pdbx_description
1 polymer ?
#
loop_
_entity_poly.entity_id
_entity_poly.type
_entity_poly.pdbx_seq_one_letter_code
_entity_poly.pdbx_strand_id
1 'polypeptide(L)' 'TCHRIDRQFQDDLPRAVGVGRTNRRTMPLAGVAHEPWFFWDGRRDSLWAQALAPLENPLEQAGNRAAFAHYIK' A
#
# COMPACT_ATOMS: atom_id res chain seq x y z
N THR A 1 -7.83 -5.68 -5.27
CA THR A 1 -7.54 -4.30 -4.85
C THR A 1 -7.55 -4.24 -3.33
N CYS A 2 -6.53 -3.64 -2.70
CA CYS A 2 -6.37 -3.60 -1.24
C CYS A 2 -7.07 -2.39 -0.58
N HIS A 3 -7.22 -1.27 -1.30
CA HIS A 3 -7.85 -0.05 -0.77
C HIS A 3 -9.16 0.23 -1.51
N ARG A 4 -10.26 -0.34 -1.01
CA ARG A 4 -11.57 -0.25 -1.66
C ARG A 4 -12.39 0.92 -1.10
N ILE A 5 -12.89 1.79 -1.98
CA ILE A 5 -13.66 2.97 -1.58
C ILE A 5 -14.95 2.61 -0.81
N ASP A 6 -15.64 1.55 -1.22
CA ASP A 6 -16.86 1.05 -0.56
C ASP A 6 -16.60 0.43 0.82
N ARG A 7 -15.33 0.24 1.17
CA ARG A 7 -14.85 -0.36 2.41
C ARG A 7 -13.91 0.58 3.14
N GLN A 8 -14.21 1.88 3.20
CA GLN A 8 -13.38 2.85 3.94
C GLN A 8 -11.89 2.85 3.53
N PHE A 9 -11.60 2.57 2.25
CA PHE A 9 -10.24 2.42 1.71
C PHE A 9 -9.38 1.32 2.36
N GLN A 10 -10.01 0.22 2.76
CA GLN A 10 -9.38 -1.05 3.15
C GLN A 10 -9.98 -2.22 2.34
N ASP A 11 -9.69 -3.47 2.70
CA ASP A 11 -10.13 -4.69 1.99
C ASP A 11 -11.02 -5.63 2.82
N ASP A 12 -11.35 -5.28 4.08
CA ASP A 12 -12.10 -6.10 5.05
C ASP A 12 -11.46 -7.50 5.32
N LEU A 13 -10.17 -7.66 5.05
CA LEU A 13 -9.46 -8.92 5.29
C LEU A 13 -8.63 -8.87 6.59
N PRO A 14 -8.52 -10.01 7.31
CA PRO A 14 -7.66 -10.09 8.49
C PRO A 14 -6.16 -9.94 8.13
N ARG A 15 -5.79 -10.26 6.89
CA ARG A 15 -4.44 -10.10 6.32
C ARG A 15 -4.55 -9.69 4.87
N ALA A 16 -3.73 -8.75 4.43
CA ALA A 16 -3.74 -8.27 3.05
C ALA A 16 -3.37 -9.40 2.08
N VAL A 17 -4.00 -9.38 0.91
CA VAL A 17 -3.75 -10.33 -0.18
C VAL A 17 -3.48 -9.55 -1.46
N GLY A 18 -2.21 -9.53 -1.88
CA GLY A 18 -1.76 -9.05 -3.18
C GLY A 18 -1.38 -10.25 -4.06
N VAL A 19 -0.16 -10.24 -4.61
CA VAL A 19 0.46 -11.42 -5.23
C VAL A 19 0.60 -12.56 -4.21
N GLY A 20 0.84 -12.22 -2.94
CA GLY A 20 0.86 -13.17 -1.82
C GLY A 20 0.06 -12.66 -0.62
N ARG A 21 0.10 -13.42 0.48
CA ARG A 21 -0.53 -13.05 1.74
C ARG A 21 0.50 -12.42 2.68
N THR A 22 0.21 -11.21 3.16
CA THR A 22 1.11 -10.49 4.08
C THR A 22 0.86 -10.90 5.55
N ASN A 23 1.64 -10.32 6.47
CA ASN A 23 1.52 -10.59 7.91
C ASN A 23 0.57 -9.63 8.66
N ARG A 24 0.00 -8.61 7.98
CA ARG A 24 -0.88 -7.61 8.59
C ARG A 24 -2.08 -7.33 7.70
N ARG A 25 -3.19 -6.84 8.27
CA ARG A 25 -4.31 -6.31 7.49
C ARG A 25 -3.88 -5.08 6.67
N THR A 26 -4.61 -4.78 5.60
CA THR A 26 -4.41 -3.54 4.86
C THR A 26 -4.70 -2.34 5.77
N MET A 27 -3.78 -1.37 5.79
CA MET A 27 -3.96 -0.09 6.49
C MET A 27 -5.05 0.73 5.78
N PRO A 28 -6.08 1.22 6.47
CA PRO A 28 -7.07 2.09 5.84
C PRO A 28 -6.44 3.39 5.34
N LEU A 29 -6.92 3.94 4.21
CA LEU A 29 -6.53 5.27 3.73
C LEU A 29 -7.52 6.37 4.10
N ALA A 30 -8.62 6.06 4.80
CA ALA A 30 -9.53 7.08 5.30
C ALA A 30 -8.81 7.99 6.30
N GLY A 31 -8.80 9.31 6.04
CA GLY A 31 -8.20 10.31 6.94
C GLY A 31 -6.68 10.50 6.85
N VAL A 32 -5.97 9.72 6.02
CA VAL A 32 -4.48 9.74 5.96
C VAL A 32 -3.86 11.07 5.55
N ALA A 33 -4.65 12.00 4.99
CA ALA A 33 -4.19 13.34 4.66
C ALA A 33 -3.79 14.16 5.90
N HIS A 34 -4.22 13.76 7.10
CA HIS A 34 -3.94 14.47 8.35
C HIS A 34 -2.81 13.82 9.17
N GLU A 35 -2.22 12.72 8.71
CA GLU A 35 -1.19 11.98 9.44
C GLU A 35 0.24 12.40 9.04
N PRO A 36 1.17 12.56 9.99
CA PRO A 36 2.56 12.92 9.70
C PRO A 36 3.46 11.72 9.41
N TRP A 37 3.07 10.50 9.80
CA TRP A 37 3.86 9.27 9.63
C TRP A 37 2.99 8.12 9.14
N PHE A 38 3.55 7.26 8.29
CA PHE A 38 2.79 6.27 7.53
C PHE A 38 3.32 4.84 7.71
N PHE A 39 2.45 3.87 7.41
CA PHE A 39 2.54 2.46 7.82
C PHE A 39 2.37 2.22 9.32
N TRP A 40 2.06 0.97 9.66
CA TRP A 40 1.81 0.51 11.03
C TRP A 40 2.99 0.75 11.98
N ASP A 41 4.19 0.91 11.45
CA ASP A 41 5.44 1.17 12.19
C ASP A 41 5.95 2.61 12.02
N GLY A 42 5.19 3.48 11.33
CA GLY A 42 5.56 4.89 11.12
C GLY A 42 6.82 5.11 10.26
N ARG A 43 7.31 4.10 9.53
CA ARG A 43 8.62 4.14 8.85
C ARG A 43 8.69 5.06 7.61
N ARG A 44 7.65 5.82 7.31
CA ARG A 44 7.58 6.75 6.17
C ARG A 44 7.02 8.09 6.63
N ASP A 45 7.57 9.15 6.10
CA ASP A 45 7.30 10.55 6.41
C ASP A 45 6.35 11.23 5.42
N SER A 46 5.93 10.52 4.37
CA SER A 46 5.07 11.05 3.31
C SER A 46 4.26 9.94 2.64
N LEU A 47 3.08 10.30 2.13
CA LEU A 47 2.27 9.42 1.27
C LEU A 47 3.03 9.03 -0.01
N TRP A 48 3.89 9.91 -0.53
CA TRP A 48 4.76 9.60 -1.66
C TRP A 48 5.70 8.44 -1.33
N ALA A 49 6.44 8.53 -0.21
CA ALA A 49 7.35 7.48 0.21
C ALA A 49 6.61 6.20 0.65
N GLN A 50 5.38 6.31 1.16
CA GLN A 50 4.51 5.17 1.46
C GLN A 50 4.10 4.43 0.18
N ALA A 51 3.63 5.15 -0.84
CA ALA A 51 3.06 4.57 -2.06
C ALA A 51 4.07 3.73 -2.85
N LEU A 52 5.36 4.03 -2.76
CA LEU A 52 6.40 3.28 -3.47
C LEU A 52 6.65 1.88 -2.90
N ALA A 53 6.41 1.64 -1.61
CA ALA A 53 6.77 0.36 -0.99
C ALA A 53 5.91 -0.83 -1.48
N PRO A 54 4.57 -0.72 -1.59
CA PRO A 54 3.71 -1.77 -2.15
C PRO A 54 4.06 -2.17 -3.59
N LEU A 55 4.54 -1.21 -4.40
CA LEU A 55 4.89 -1.42 -5.80
C LEU A 55 5.98 -2.48 -5.96
N GLU A 56 7.00 -2.45 -5.09
CA GLU A 56 8.17 -3.35 -5.16
C GLU A 56 8.08 -4.52 -4.16
N ASN A 57 7.08 -4.56 -3.26
CA ASN A 57 6.94 -5.66 -2.31
C ASN A 57 6.48 -6.96 -3.03
N PRO A 58 7.23 -8.09 -2.92
CA PRO A 58 6.92 -9.34 -3.62
C PRO A 58 5.60 -9.99 -3.18
N LEU A 59 5.05 -9.65 -2.01
CA LEU A 59 3.76 -10.13 -1.55
C LEU A 59 2.59 -9.21 -1.93
N GLU A 60 2.88 -7.99 -2.39
CA GLU A 60 1.86 -6.99 -2.73
C GLU A 60 1.71 -6.87 -4.23
N GLN A 61 2.45 -5.97 -4.90
CA GLN A 61 2.38 -5.82 -6.37
C GLN A 61 3.50 -6.54 -7.13
N ALA A 62 4.57 -6.95 -6.44
CA ALA A 62 5.71 -7.68 -7.00
C ALA A 62 6.32 -7.05 -8.28
N GLY A 63 6.27 -5.73 -8.40
CA GLY A 63 6.86 -4.99 -9.50
C GLY A 63 8.30 -4.55 -9.23
N ASN A 64 8.84 -3.75 -10.13
CA ASN A 64 10.12 -3.05 -9.93
C ASN A 64 10.08 -1.69 -10.62
N ARG A 65 10.89 -0.74 -10.13
CA ARG A 65 10.97 0.63 -10.68
C ARG A 65 11.20 0.72 -12.19
N ALA A 66 11.99 -0.16 -12.79
CA ALA A 66 12.28 -0.09 -14.23
C ALA A 66 11.02 -0.43 -15.03
N ALA A 67 10.30 -1.49 -14.63
CA ALA A 67 9.02 -1.85 -15.25
C ALA A 67 7.99 -0.71 -15.11
N PHE A 68 7.87 -0.08 -13.94
CA PHE A 68 6.95 1.06 -13.76
C PHE A 68 7.38 2.30 -14.55
N ALA A 69 8.68 2.60 -14.62
CA ALA A 69 9.20 3.71 -15.41
C ALA A 69 8.92 3.54 -16.91
N HIS A 70 8.96 2.31 -17.44
CA HIS A 70 8.56 2.03 -18.82
C HIS A 70 7.04 2.03 -19.05
N TYR A 71 6.25 1.78 -18.00
CA TYR A 71 4.80 1.77 -18.08
C TYR A 71 4.20 3.18 -18.11
N ILE A 72 4.78 4.11 -17.34
CA ILE A 72 4.36 5.51 -17.30
C ILE A 72 4.91 6.22 -18.54
N LYS A 73 4.02 6.69 -19.41
CA LYS A 73 4.34 7.45 -20.63
C LYS A 73 4.23 8.95 -20.39
#